data_AF-A0A0F9TFV9-F1
#
_entry.id   AF-A0A0F9TFV9-F1
#
_cell.length_a   1.000
_cell.length_b   1.000
_cell.length_c   1.000
_cell.angle_alpha   90.00
_cell.angle_beta   90.00
_cell.angle_gamma   90.00
#
_symmetry.space_group_name_H-M   'P 1'
#
loop_
_entity.id
_entity.type
_entity.pdbx_description
1 polymer ?
#
loop_
_entity_poly.entity_id
_entity_poly.type
_entity_poly.pdbx_seq_one_letter_code
_entity_poly.pdbx_strand_id
1 'polypeptide(L)'
;MGTMKNKRGLHNKNKFEALWPPRKDELKWLYHNQKWSMSKIGDYYNVSQSGISKVLKRLGIPSRGKGRLGSENGRYKDGTQSRMYRQMIEKDKCSTCGTIKRLVVHHKNCDHMDNRLQNLQILCESCHNRLHRKLWWAKRKASGQGHPAKRNQNGTFKKTGR
;
A
#
# COMPACT_ATOMS: atom_id res chain seq x y z
N MET A 1 -22.46 30.58 -16.45
CA MET A 1 -22.09 29.78 -15.26
C MET A 1 -20.58 29.56 -15.27
N GLY A 2 -19.82 30.49 -14.68
CA GLY A 2 -18.35 30.41 -14.63
C GLY A 2 -17.88 29.69 -13.37
N THR A 3 -17.16 28.59 -13.54
CA THR A 3 -16.59 27.78 -12.46
C THR A 3 -15.56 28.57 -11.66
N MET A 4 -15.81 28.77 -10.36
CA MET A 4 -14.86 29.42 -9.45
C MET A 4 -13.63 28.52 -9.26
N LYS A 5 -12.53 28.93 -9.90
CA LYS A 5 -11.23 28.26 -9.78
C LYS A 5 -10.70 28.41 -8.34
N ASN A 6 -10.55 27.25 -7.70
CA ASN A 6 -9.87 26.97 -6.44
C ASN A 6 -8.51 27.71 -6.34
N LYS A 7 -8.41 28.72 -5.47
CA LYS A 7 -7.16 29.48 -5.24
C LYS A 7 -6.24 28.67 -4.33
N ARG A 8 -5.27 28.01 -4.96
CA ARG A 8 -4.14 27.32 -4.32
C ARG A 8 -3.21 28.33 -3.62
N GLY A 9 -2.77 27.98 -2.42
CA GLY A 9 -1.45 28.34 -1.88
C GLY A 9 -1.26 29.76 -1.36
N LEU A 10 -1.55 30.01 -0.08
CA LEU A 10 -0.88 31.08 0.65
C LEU A 10 0.45 30.56 1.23
N HIS A 11 1.55 30.83 0.52
CA HIS A 11 2.85 31.00 1.13
C HIS A 11 2.82 32.29 1.96
N ASN A 12 2.67 32.21 3.27
CA ASN A 12 2.85 33.38 4.13
C ASN A 12 3.66 33.00 5.38
N LYS A 13 4.98 33.23 5.35
CA LYS A 13 5.86 33.06 6.51
C LYS A 13 5.34 33.87 7.71
N ASN A 14 4.79 35.05 7.47
CA ASN A 14 4.28 35.96 8.51
C ASN A 14 3.07 35.37 9.26
N LYS A 15 2.18 34.65 8.56
CA LYS A 15 1.05 33.97 9.21
C LYS A 15 1.50 32.79 10.07
N PHE A 16 2.65 32.19 9.77
CA PHE A 16 3.19 31.08 10.55
C PHE A 16 3.78 31.55 11.88
N GLU A 17 4.61 32.59 11.84
CA GLU A 17 5.27 33.16 13.02
C GLU A 17 4.26 33.74 14.03
N ALA A 18 3.15 34.30 13.55
CA ALA A 18 2.11 34.82 14.43
C ALA A 18 1.20 33.74 15.05
N LEU A 19 0.92 32.64 14.36
CA LEU A 19 -0.12 31.70 14.79
C LEU A 19 0.39 30.54 15.65
N TRP A 20 1.55 29.97 15.31
CA TRP A 20 1.93 28.64 15.81
C TRP A 20 2.84 28.61 17.04
N PRO A 21 3.83 29.51 17.20
CA PRO A 21 4.65 29.52 18.41
C PRO A 21 3.84 29.64 19.71
N PRO A 22 2.82 30.53 19.81
CA PRO A 22 1.97 30.62 21.01
C PRO A 22 1.11 29.37 21.25
N ARG A 23 0.83 28.60 20.20
CA ARG A 23 -0.04 27.41 20.25
C ARG A 23 0.73 26.09 20.33
N LYS A 24 2.05 26.15 20.57
CA LYS A 24 2.90 24.96 20.60
C LYS A 24 2.41 23.92 21.60
N ASP A 25 2.02 24.34 22.80
CA ASP A 25 1.57 23.45 23.87
C ASP A 25 0.19 22.85 23.60
N GLU A 26 -0.75 23.67 23.10
CA GLU A 26 -2.06 23.23 22.62
C GLU A 26 -1.90 22.15 21.54
N LEU A 27 -1.06 22.42 20.54
CA LEU A 27 -0.79 21.49 19.44
C LEU A 27 -0.14 20.19 19.94
N LYS A 28 0.79 20.28 20.90
CA LYS A 28 1.42 19.12 21.54
C LYS A 28 0.38 18.29 22.29
N TRP A 29 -0.51 18.92 23.06
CA TRP A 29 -1.57 18.25 23.81
C TRP A 29 -2.58 17.56 22.88
N LEU A 30 -3.07 18.24 21.84
CA LEU A 30 -3.97 17.66 20.85
C LEU A 30 -3.33 16.46 20.14
N TYR A 31 -2.05 16.57 19.78
CA TYR A 31 -1.35 15.54 19.01
C TYR A 31 -0.91 14.34 19.86
N HIS A 32 -0.31 14.55 21.03
CA HIS A 32 0.25 13.47 21.87
C HIS A 32 -0.69 12.96 22.95
N ASN A 33 -1.47 13.83 23.60
CA ASN A 33 -2.34 13.45 24.72
C ASN A 33 -3.71 12.98 24.19
N GLN A 34 -4.37 13.82 23.39
CA GLN A 34 -5.68 13.50 22.80
C GLN A 34 -5.60 12.54 21.60
N LYS A 35 -4.39 12.23 21.14
CA LYS A 35 -4.12 11.36 19.98
C LYS A 35 -4.80 11.79 18.69
N TRP A 36 -5.17 13.06 18.52
CA TRP A 36 -5.82 13.53 17.30
C TRP A 36 -4.92 13.32 16.08
N SER A 37 -5.53 12.88 14.98
CA SER A 37 -4.83 12.74 13.70
C SER A 37 -4.43 14.13 13.18
N MET A 38 -3.36 14.20 12.38
CA MET A 38 -2.96 15.46 11.75
C MET A 38 -4.05 16.04 10.83
N SER A 39 -4.96 15.19 10.31
CA SER A 39 -6.12 15.66 9.54
C SER A 39 -7.13 16.35 10.44
N LYS A 40 -7.51 15.72 11.56
CA LYS A 40 -8.47 16.28 12.53
C LYS A 40 -7.97 17.61 13.11
N ILE A 41 -6.67 17.68 13.42
CA ILE A 41 -6.03 18.94 13.85
C ILE A 41 -6.05 19.97 12.70
N GLY A 42 -5.85 19.51 11.47
CA GLY A 42 -5.93 20.35 10.29
C GLY A 42 -7.31 20.99 10.12
N ASP A 43 -8.36 20.19 10.24
CA ASP A 43 -9.75 20.65 10.17
C ASP A 43 -10.05 21.68 11.28
N TYR A 44 -9.57 21.41 12.50
CA TYR A 44 -9.73 22.33 13.65
C TYR A 44 -9.10 23.71 13.42
N TYR A 45 -7.92 23.76 12.78
CA TYR A 45 -7.22 25.02 12.48
C TYR A 45 -7.45 25.52 11.05
N ASN A 46 -8.35 24.89 10.28
CA ASN A 46 -8.58 25.16 8.87
C ASN A 46 -7.30 25.19 8.02
N VAL A 47 -6.44 24.17 8.19
CA VAL A 47 -5.20 23.98 7.45
C VAL A 47 -5.08 22.53 6.99
N SER A 48 -4.43 22.32 5.84
CA SER A 48 -4.24 20.95 5.36
C SER A 48 -3.44 20.10 6.35
N GLN A 49 -3.68 18.78 6.34
CA GLN A 49 -2.88 17.80 7.09
C GLN A 49 -1.37 17.94 6.82
N SER A 50 -0.98 18.25 5.58
CA SER A 50 0.42 18.53 5.21
C SER A 50 0.97 19.80 5.86
N GLY A 51 0.10 20.79 6.10
CA GLY A 51 0.40 22.02 6.83
C GLY A 51 0.72 21.72 8.29
N ILE A 52 -0.14 20.95 8.97
CA ILE A 52 0.12 20.50 10.35
C ILE A 52 1.42 19.72 10.46
N SER A 53 1.69 18.80 9.52
CA SER A 53 2.96 18.06 9.48
C SER A 53 4.19 19.00 9.43
N LYS A 54 4.13 20.04 8.60
CA LYS A 54 5.19 21.07 8.52
C LYS A 54 5.29 21.88 9.82
N VAL A 55 4.17 22.22 10.45
CA VAL A 55 4.12 22.95 11.72
C VAL A 55 4.79 22.14 12.84
N LEU A 56 4.39 20.87 13.02
CA LEU A 56 4.96 19.98 14.03
C LEU A 56 6.49 19.87 13.88
N LYS A 57 6.97 19.68 12.64
CA LYS A 57 8.41 19.62 12.35
C LYS A 57 9.13 20.92 12.72
N ARG A 58 8.56 22.08 12.37
CA ARG A 58 9.16 23.40 12.64
C ARG A 58 9.20 23.74 14.13
N LEU A 59 8.19 23.32 14.89
CA LEU A 59 8.12 23.54 16.35
C LEU A 59 8.93 22.50 17.15
N GLY A 60 9.56 21.54 16.48
CA GLY A 60 10.31 20.46 17.15
C GLY A 60 9.41 19.48 17.91
N ILE A 61 8.13 19.36 17.54
CA ILE A 61 7.22 18.39 18.16
C ILE A 61 7.45 17.02 17.48
N PRO A 62 7.86 15.98 18.25
CA PRO A 62 8.22 14.69 17.67
C PRO A 62 7.00 14.00 17.06
N SER A 63 7.16 13.39 15.89
CA SER A 63 6.12 12.56 15.29
C SER A 63 5.82 11.35 16.17
N ARG A 64 4.56 10.91 16.24
CA ARG A 64 4.12 9.71 17.00
C ARG A 64 4.64 8.35 16.45
N GLY A 65 5.67 8.37 15.59
CA GLY A 65 6.18 7.19 14.90
C GLY A 65 5.29 6.77 13.72
N LYS A 66 5.90 6.36 12.61
CA LYS A 66 5.19 5.74 11.48
C LYS A 66 5.38 4.24 11.55
N GLY A 67 4.44 3.58 12.21
CA GLY A 67 4.38 2.13 12.26
C GLY A 67 4.83 1.55 13.58
N ARG A 68 4.34 0.34 13.82
CA ARG A 68 4.82 -0.57 14.87
C ARG A 68 6.34 -0.77 14.70
N LEU A 69 7.06 -0.99 15.80
CA LEU A 69 8.53 -1.19 15.79
C LEU A 69 8.87 -2.68 15.92
N GLY A 70 10.07 -3.08 15.48
CA GLY A 70 10.55 -4.46 15.61
C GLY A 70 9.63 -5.50 14.96
N SER A 71 9.40 -6.62 15.64
CA SER A 71 8.56 -7.75 15.17
C SER A 71 7.11 -7.37 14.88
N GLU A 72 6.62 -6.25 15.43
CA GLU A 72 5.27 -5.76 15.20
C GLU A 72 5.12 -5.00 13.87
N ASN A 73 6.22 -4.64 13.21
CA ASN A 73 6.23 -4.00 11.89
C ASN A 73 6.10 -5.05 10.77
N GLY A 74 5.02 -4.98 9.99
CA GLY A 74 4.76 -5.94 8.89
C GLY A 74 5.79 -5.95 7.74
N ARG A 75 6.82 -5.09 7.78
CA ARG A 75 7.94 -5.03 6.83
C ARG A 75 9.30 -5.43 7.44
N TYR A 76 9.36 -5.79 8.72
CA TYR A 76 10.61 -6.11 9.41
C TYR A 76 11.19 -7.47 8.95
N LYS A 77 12.52 -7.58 8.84
CA LYS A 77 13.18 -8.71 8.14
C LYS A 77 13.05 -10.05 8.88
N ASP A 78 12.96 -10.00 10.21
CA ASP A 78 12.69 -11.10 11.15
C ASP A 78 11.23 -11.04 11.70
N GLY A 79 10.53 -9.93 11.47
CA GLY A 79 9.07 -9.82 11.53
C GLY A 79 8.44 -10.39 10.26
N THR A 80 8.57 -11.71 10.05
CA THR A 80 7.92 -12.44 8.95
C THR A 80 6.56 -11.80 8.66
N GLN A 81 6.27 -11.32 7.46
CA GLN A 81 5.64 -12.11 6.40
C GLN A 81 4.50 -13.06 6.86
N SER A 82 4.10 -13.14 8.12
CA SER A 82 3.09 -14.02 8.69
C SER A 82 1.79 -13.25 8.84
N ARG A 83 1.04 -13.13 7.74
CA ARG A 83 -0.42 -13.12 7.95
C ARG A 83 -0.74 -14.48 8.57
N MET A 84 -1.55 -14.53 9.64
CA MET A 84 -1.84 -15.77 10.40
C MET A 84 -2.02 -16.99 9.49
N TYR A 85 -2.69 -16.82 8.34
CA TYR A 85 -2.90 -17.89 7.37
C TYR A 85 -1.65 -18.60 6.84
N ARG A 86 -0.48 -17.97 6.86
CA ARG A 86 0.78 -18.62 6.44
C ARG A 86 1.33 -19.57 7.49
N GLN A 87 0.85 -19.45 8.73
CA GLN A 87 1.13 -20.36 9.84
C GLN A 87 0.01 -21.39 10.02
N MET A 88 -1.21 -21.09 9.56
CA MET A 88 -2.36 -22.01 9.68
C MET A 88 -2.27 -23.24 8.76
N ILE A 89 -1.40 -23.23 7.74
CA ILE A 89 -1.27 -24.32 6.76
C ILE A 89 0.18 -24.79 6.67
N GLU A 90 0.37 -26.10 6.78
CA GLU A 90 1.67 -26.74 6.61
C GLU A 90 2.13 -26.68 5.15
N LYS A 91 3.44 -26.49 4.94
CA LYS A 91 4.05 -26.43 3.60
C LYS A 91 4.80 -27.73 3.31
N ASP A 92 4.06 -28.78 2.96
CA ASP A 92 4.61 -30.09 2.62
C ASP A 92 5.18 -30.11 1.18
N LYS A 93 4.33 -29.80 0.18
CA LYS A 93 4.65 -29.84 -1.24
C LYS A 93 3.74 -28.92 -2.04
N CYS A 94 4.17 -28.57 -3.24
CA CYS A 94 3.35 -27.85 -4.19
C CYS A 94 2.16 -28.72 -4.63
N SER A 95 0.93 -28.23 -4.46
CA SER A 95 -0.28 -28.93 -4.88
C SER A 95 -0.42 -29.11 -6.39
N THR A 96 0.36 -28.37 -7.20
CA THR A 96 0.31 -28.44 -8.66
C THR A 96 1.39 -29.33 -9.27
N CYS A 97 2.61 -29.34 -8.73
CA CYS A 97 3.72 -30.07 -9.34
C CYS A 97 4.50 -30.98 -8.38
N GLY A 98 4.10 -31.05 -7.11
CA GLY A 98 4.71 -31.95 -6.12
C GLY A 98 6.09 -31.56 -5.60
N THR A 99 6.73 -30.50 -6.13
CA THR A 99 8.03 -30.06 -5.59
C THR A 99 7.91 -29.61 -4.14
N ILE A 100 8.95 -29.84 -3.34
CA ILE A 100 9.06 -29.42 -1.93
C ILE A 100 9.88 -28.12 -1.77
N LYS A 101 10.42 -27.57 -2.86
CA LYS A 101 11.30 -26.40 -2.84
C LYS A 101 10.50 -25.12 -3.08
N ARG A 102 10.88 -24.04 -2.38
CA ARG A 102 10.36 -22.67 -2.55
C ARG A 102 8.83 -22.58 -2.45
N LEU A 103 8.28 -23.12 -1.37
CA LEU A 103 6.83 -23.19 -1.14
C LEU A 103 6.26 -21.88 -0.57
N VAL A 104 5.15 -21.44 -1.15
CA VAL A 104 4.39 -20.24 -0.80
C VAL A 104 2.90 -20.56 -0.65
N VAL A 105 2.21 -19.80 0.21
CA VAL A 105 0.75 -19.92 0.38
C VAL A 105 0.05 -19.00 -0.61
N HIS A 106 -0.98 -19.52 -1.27
CA HIS A 106 -1.80 -18.83 -2.25
C HIS A 106 -3.29 -18.91 -1.88
N HIS A 107 -4.03 -17.82 -2.08
CA HIS A 107 -5.49 -17.78 -1.94
C HIS A 107 -6.16 -18.19 -3.26
N LYS A 108 -6.87 -19.32 -3.27
CA LYS A 108 -7.52 -19.90 -4.46
C LYS A 108 -8.47 -18.92 -5.14
N ASN A 109 -9.23 -18.15 -4.35
CA ASN A 109 -10.18 -17.14 -4.86
C ASN A 109 -9.56 -15.77 -5.18
N CYS A 110 -8.25 -15.60 -5.02
CA CYS A 110 -7.53 -14.32 -5.17
C CYS A 110 -7.98 -13.19 -4.23
N ASP A 111 -8.82 -13.48 -3.24
CA ASP A 111 -9.13 -12.57 -2.15
C ASP A 111 -8.14 -12.80 -1.00
N HIS A 112 -7.24 -11.84 -0.81
CA HIS A 112 -6.24 -11.91 0.24
C HIS A 112 -6.82 -11.73 1.66
N MET A 113 -8.12 -11.43 1.80
CA MET A 113 -8.80 -11.31 3.10
C MET A 113 -9.49 -12.61 3.53
N ASP A 114 -9.77 -13.52 2.60
CA ASP A 114 -10.40 -14.81 2.90
C ASP A 114 -9.37 -15.85 3.38
N ASN A 115 -9.14 -15.87 4.69
CA ASN A 115 -8.11 -16.70 5.32
C ASN A 115 -8.59 -18.10 5.73
N ARG A 116 -9.78 -18.54 5.32
CA ARG A 116 -10.27 -19.90 5.60
C ARG A 116 -9.31 -20.93 5.02
N LEU A 117 -8.97 -21.97 5.77
CA LEU A 117 -8.02 -23.01 5.36
C LEU A 117 -8.34 -23.60 3.98
N GLN A 118 -9.62 -23.79 3.69
CA GLN A 118 -10.10 -24.33 2.40
C GLN A 118 -9.74 -23.43 1.21
N ASN A 119 -9.60 -22.11 1.43
CA ASN A 119 -9.21 -21.14 0.41
C ASN A 119 -7.68 -21.03 0.25
N LEU A 120 -6.89 -21.61 1.15
CA LEU A 120 -5.43 -21.61 1.04
C LEU A 120 -4.96 -22.82 0.23
N GLN A 121 -3.89 -22.63 -0.53
CA GLN A 121 -3.16 -23.73 -1.16
C GLN A 121 -1.67 -23.49 -1.16
N ILE A 122 -0.89 -24.57 -1.09
CA ILE A 122 0.57 -24.53 -1.17
C ILE A 122 1.00 -24.66 -2.62
N LEU A 123 1.72 -23.66 -3.13
CA LEU A 123 2.34 -23.70 -4.46
C LEU A 123 3.83 -23.44 -4.33
N CYS A 124 4.63 -23.98 -5.23
CA CYS A 124 5.99 -23.47 -5.40
C CYS A 124 5.96 -22.12 -6.13
N GLU A 125 7.02 -21.33 -5.96
CA GLU A 125 7.18 -20.01 -6.58
C GLU A 125 6.91 -20.02 -8.10
N SER A 126 7.38 -21.03 -8.83
CA SER A 126 7.19 -21.14 -10.28
C SER A 126 5.73 -21.38 -10.67
N CYS A 127 5.05 -22.30 -10.00
CA CYS A 127 3.62 -22.56 -10.19
C CYS A 127 2.77 -21.35 -9.80
N HIS A 128 3.10 -20.71 -8.68
CA HIS A 128 2.43 -19.50 -8.20
C HIS A 128 2.51 -18.37 -9.22
N ASN A 129 3.72 -18.07 -9.73
CA ASN A 129 3.92 -17.02 -10.73
C ASN A 129 3.23 -17.34 -12.07
N ARG A 130 3.23 -18.63 -12.47
CA ARG A 130 2.50 -19.08 -13.68
C ARG A 130 1.00 -18.86 -13.54
N LEU A 131 0.42 -19.13 -12.37
CA LEU A 131 -0.99 -18.92 -12.09
C LEU A 131 -1.37 -17.43 -12.16
N HIS A 132 -0.65 -16.57 -11.44
CA HIS A 132 -0.89 -15.12 -11.49
C HIS A 132 -0.74 -14.53 -12.89
N ARG A 133 0.25 -15.01 -13.66
CA ARG A 133 0.39 -14.63 -15.07
C ARG A 133 -0.85 -15.02 -15.88
N LYS A 134 -1.34 -16.25 -15.73
CA LYS A 134 -2.57 -16.73 -16.42
C LYS A 134 -3.78 -15.86 -16.06
N LEU A 135 -3.97 -15.57 -14.76
CA LEU A 135 -5.07 -14.75 -14.27
C LEU A 135 -5.00 -13.30 -14.77
N TRP A 136 -3.81 -12.70 -14.77
CA TRP A 136 -3.59 -11.36 -15.31
C TRP A 136 -3.95 -11.28 -16.79
N TRP A 137 -3.54 -12.27 -17.59
CA TRP A 137 -3.92 -12.34 -19.01
C TRP A 137 -5.42 -12.58 -19.21
N ALA A 138 -6.05 -13.42 -18.40
CA ALA A 138 -7.50 -13.64 -18.45
C ALA A 138 -8.27 -12.34 -18.17
N LYS A 139 -7.86 -11.60 -17.12
CA LYS A 139 -8.44 -10.30 -16.77
C LYS A 139 -8.30 -9.27 -17.90
N ARG A 140 -7.14 -9.23 -18.56
CA ARG A 140 -6.89 -8.32 -19.70
C ARG A 140 -7.70 -8.66 -20.93
N LYS A 141 -7.83 -9.95 -21.26
CA LYS A 141 -8.71 -10.42 -22.35
C LYS A 141 -10.16 -10.03 -22.07
N ALA A 142 -10.65 -10.23 -20.85
CA ALA A 142 -11.99 -9.83 -20.44
C ALA A 142 -12.20 -8.31 -20.54
N SER A 143 -11.16 -7.50 -20.31
CA SER A 143 -11.22 -6.04 -20.45
C SER A 143 -10.94 -5.51 -21.87
N GLY A 144 -10.93 -6.37 -22.89
CA GLY A 144 -10.68 -5.98 -24.29
C GLY A 144 -9.23 -5.53 -24.60
N GLN A 145 -8.32 -5.65 -23.63
CA GLN A 145 -6.91 -5.29 -23.82
C GLN A 145 -6.15 -6.52 -24.32
N GLY A 146 -6.07 -6.65 -25.64
CA GLY A 146 -5.37 -7.75 -26.32
C GLY A 146 -3.91 -7.93 -25.88
N HIS A 147 -3.38 -9.11 -26.17
CA HIS A 147 -1.97 -9.42 -25.95
C HIS A 147 -1.11 -8.49 -26.84
N PRO A 148 -0.06 -7.82 -26.33
CA PRO A 148 0.88 -7.14 -27.21
C PRO A 148 1.45 -8.19 -28.17
N ALA A 149 1.48 -7.87 -29.46
CA ALA A 149 2.00 -8.77 -30.49
C ALA A 149 3.43 -9.19 -30.11
N LYS A 150 3.75 -10.47 -30.29
CA LYS A 150 5.10 -10.97 -30.02
C LYS A 150 6.08 -10.23 -30.93
N ARG A 151 7.03 -9.48 -30.36
CA ARG A 151 8.23 -9.04 -31.08
C ARG A 151 8.96 -10.30 -31.55
N ASN A 152 9.18 -10.44 -32.86
CA ASN A 152 10.13 -11.43 -33.34
C ASN A 152 11.56 -10.95 -33.00
N GLN A 153 12.53 -11.84 -33.12
CA GLN A 153 13.95 -11.56 -32.83
C GLN A 153 14.56 -10.52 -33.79
N ASN A 154 13.85 -10.16 -34.87
CA ASN A 154 14.27 -9.24 -35.93
C ASN A 154 13.46 -7.92 -35.96
N GLY A 155 12.72 -7.60 -34.89
CA GLY A 155 12.01 -6.31 -34.77
C GLY A 155 10.84 -6.06 -35.73
N THR A 156 10.40 -7.03 -36.54
CA THR A 156 9.29 -6.86 -37.48
C THR A 156 7.98 -7.48 -36.97
N PHE A 157 6.92 -6.67 -36.92
CA PHE A 157 5.57 -7.11 -36.55
C PHE A 157 4.95 -7.89 -37.71
N LYS A 158 4.71 -9.20 -37.56
CA LYS A 158 3.82 -9.93 -38.45
C LYS A 158 2.38 -9.49 -38.18
N LYS A 159 1.74 -8.82 -39.16
CA LYS A 159 0.27 -8.70 -39.20
C LYS A 159 -0.30 -10.10 -39.43
N THR A 160 -0.98 -10.67 -38.44
CA THR A 160 -1.78 -11.87 -38.67
C THR A 160 -3.12 -11.43 -39.27
N GLY A 161 -3.29 -11.70 -40.57
CA GLY A 161 -4.57 -11.66 -41.25
C GLY A 161 -5.50 -12.77 -40.76
N ARG A 162 -6.78 -12.53 -41.02
CA ARG A 162 -7.97 -13.27 -40.60
C ARG A 162 -7.99 -14.70 -41.15
#